data_AF-A0AA36C995-F1
#
_entry.id   AF-A0AA36C995-F1
#
_cell.length_a   1.000
_cell.length_b   1.000
_cell.length_c   1.000
_cell.angle_alpha   90.00
_cell.angle_beta   90.00
_cell.angle_gamma   90.00
#
_symmetry.space_group_name_H-M   'P 1'
#
loop_
_entity.id
_entity.type
_entity.pdbx_description
1 polymer ?
#
loop_
_entity_poly.entity_id
_entity_poly.type
_entity_poly.pdbx_seq_one_letter_code
_entity_poly.pdbx_strand_id
1 'polypeptide(L)'
;MLKRNNFWEQVFEDPMVEKENFIRRRFKKVFNMKEEDFPTLRDFNDYLEHVEVLVMNLLYEENIEETEREVREYQKNAEQIEKNRKKFNSDEIWIQEQIADEQKMKSRLHNLRTEEEMKDQNEKLNVKDTKEIMKELRESNVAAEMILDRERKRQIEQDLEQKEEMERKKKLKKERKRNDGLTFAAHRIAGRPYFHRPMVIDTNGPPMLTINEIESGGYLRFIREPSAHRRAGGYTSSIACFKALLEVRLDLFAVKTMTPITASE
;
A
#
# COMPACT_ATOMS: atom_id res chain seq x y z
N MET A 1 -10.26 2.93 29.36
CA MET A 1 -9.70 3.48 28.11
C MET A 1 -9.49 2.33 27.12
N LEU A 2 -10.09 2.37 25.94
CA LEU A 2 -9.85 1.35 24.90
C LEU A 2 -8.40 1.44 24.41
N LYS A 3 -7.72 0.28 24.28
CA LYS A 3 -6.36 0.21 23.73
C LYS A 3 -6.40 0.48 22.22
N ARG A 4 -5.53 1.38 21.73
CA ARG A 4 -5.44 1.77 20.31
C ARG A 4 -5.22 0.60 19.32
N ASN A 5 -4.67 -0.53 19.78
CA ASN A 5 -4.33 -1.67 18.93
C ASN A 5 -5.37 -2.81 18.90
N ASN A 6 -6.51 -2.64 19.57
CA ASN A 6 -7.52 -3.72 19.68
C ASN A 6 -8.73 -3.50 18.77
N PHE A 7 -8.67 -2.56 17.83
CA PHE A 7 -9.72 -2.36 16.84
C PHE A 7 -9.45 -3.24 15.63
N TRP A 8 -10.44 -4.05 15.25
CA TRP A 8 -10.42 -4.83 14.02
C TRP A 8 -11.46 -4.27 13.04
N GLU A 9 -11.20 -4.44 11.74
CA GLU A 9 -12.16 -4.11 10.69
C GLU A 9 -13.32 -5.10 10.79
N GLN A 10 -14.54 -4.58 10.96
CA GLN A 10 -15.75 -5.38 11.01
C GLN A 10 -16.11 -5.82 9.58
N VAL A 11 -16.18 -7.13 9.38
CA VAL A 11 -16.54 -7.74 8.09
C VAL A 11 -17.99 -8.24 8.14
N PHE A 12 -18.47 -8.64 9.31
CA PHE A 12 -19.81 -9.16 9.54
C PHE A 12 -20.71 -8.17 10.27
N GLU A 13 -21.99 -8.14 9.92
CA GLU A 13 -22.98 -7.27 10.57
C GLU A 13 -23.30 -7.70 12.01
N ASP A 14 -23.22 -9.01 12.31
CA ASP A 14 -23.49 -9.57 13.63
C ASP A 14 -22.25 -9.51 14.56
N PRO A 15 -22.32 -8.77 15.68
CA PRO A 15 -21.22 -8.69 16.65
C PRO A 15 -20.88 -10.03 17.30
N MET A 16 -21.84 -10.95 17.42
CA MET A 16 -21.64 -12.26 18.05
C MET A 16 -20.73 -13.14 17.18
N VAL A 17 -20.98 -13.14 15.87
CA VAL A 17 -20.16 -13.85 14.87
C VAL A 17 -18.73 -13.28 14.83
N GLU A 18 -18.56 -11.97 14.98
CA GLU A 18 -17.22 -11.35 15.08
C GLU A 18 -16.48 -11.80 16.35
N LYS A 19 -17.15 -11.81 17.50
CA LYS A 19 -16.59 -12.26 18.78
C LYS A 19 -16.16 -13.74 18.68
N GLU A 20 -17.03 -14.59 18.13
CA GLU A 20 -16.74 -16.01 17.90
C GLU A 20 -15.53 -16.20 16.97
N ASN A 21 -15.52 -15.53 15.81
CA ASN A 21 -14.42 -15.60 14.86
C ASN A 21 -13.09 -15.15 15.48
N PHE A 22 -13.12 -14.10 16.30
CA PHE A 22 -11.93 -13.66 17.03
C PHE A 22 -11.41 -14.74 17.99
N ILE A 23 -12.29 -15.35 18.78
CA ILE A 23 -11.94 -16.43 19.71
C ILE A 23 -11.42 -17.66 18.94
N ARG A 24 -12.13 -18.11 17.90
CA ARG A 24 -11.71 -19.25 17.06
C ARG A 24 -10.34 -19.02 16.42
N ARG A 25 -10.06 -17.82 15.89
CA ARG A 25 -8.75 -17.48 15.33
C ARG A 25 -7.64 -17.51 16.38
N ARG A 26 -7.93 -17.09 17.62
CA ARG A 26 -6.99 -17.19 18.75
C ARG A 26 -6.74 -18.64 19.10
N PHE A 27 -7.79 -19.45 19.19
CA PHE A 27 -7.73 -20.85 19.60
C PHE A 27 -7.04 -21.72 18.56
N LYS A 28 -7.33 -21.55 17.27
CA LYS A 28 -6.67 -22.28 16.17
C LYS A 28 -5.13 -22.13 16.15
N LYS A 29 -4.59 -21.04 16.70
CA LYS A 29 -3.13 -20.85 16.84
C LYS A 29 -2.51 -21.69 17.95
N VAL A 30 -3.31 -22.05 18.96
CA VAL A 30 -2.90 -22.80 20.15
C VAL A 30 -3.26 -24.28 19.94
N PHE A 31 -4.52 -24.57 19.69
CA PHE A 31 -5.08 -25.89 19.41
C PHE A 31 -4.93 -26.21 17.93
N ASN A 32 -3.75 -26.68 17.53
CA ASN A 32 -3.39 -26.97 16.14
C ASN A 32 -3.01 -28.44 15.90
N MET A 33 -3.51 -29.37 16.72
CA MET A 33 -3.34 -30.79 16.46
C MET A 33 -4.18 -31.23 15.28
N LYS A 34 -3.65 -32.16 14.48
CA LYS A 34 -4.30 -32.70 13.29
C LYS A 34 -4.78 -34.12 13.57
N GLU A 35 -5.66 -34.63 12.71
CA GLU A 35 -6.17 -36.02 12.81
C GLU A 35 -5.03 -37.05 12.93
N GLU A 36 -3.94 -36.85 12.17
CA GLU A 36 -2.74 -37.70 12.18
C GLU A 36 -2.01 -37.75 13.55
N ASP A 37 -2.23 -36.78 14.43
CA ASP A 37 -1.61 -36.74 15.76
C ASP A 37 -2.40 -37.59 16.78
N PHE A 38 -3.56 -38.17 16.40
CA PHE A 38 -4.41 -38.98 17.26
C PHE A 38 -4.43 -40.46 16.82
N PRO A 39 -4.58 -41.40 17.76
CA PRO A 39 -4.62 -42.83 17.42
C PRO A 39 -5.94 -43.26 16.80
N THR A 40 -7.05 -42.57 17.09
CA THR A 40 -8.36 -42.85 16.51
C THR A 40 -9.07 -41.58 16.09
N LEU A 41 -9.96 -41.72 15.10
CA LEU A 41 -10.85 -40.63 14.67
C LEU A 41 -11.77 -40.16 15.80
N ARG A 42 -12.13 -41.06 16.73
CA ARG A 42 -12.97 -40.70 17.87
C ARG A 42 -12.25 -39.71 18.79
N ASP A 43 -10.99 -39.97 19.12
CA ASP A 43 -10.19 -39.08 19.98
C ASP A 43 -10.00 -37.71 19.34
N PHE A 44 -9.83 -37.66 18.01
CA PHE A 44 -9.76 -36.40 17.28
C PHE A 44 -11.08 -35.63 17.33
N ASN A 45 -12.23 -36.30 17.17
CA ASN A 45 -13.54 -35.65 17.29
C ASN A 45 -13.81 -35.17 18.71
N ASP A 46 -13.47 -35.96 19.73
CA ASP A 46 -13.61 -35.56 21.14
C ASP A 46 -12.71 -34.35 21.46
N TYR A 47 -11.51 -34.26 20.86
CA TYR A 47 -10.66 -33.07 20.92
C TYR A 47 -11.29 -31.84 20.27
N LEU A 48 -11.88 -31.98 19.07
CA LEU A 48 -12.55 -30.87 18.39
C LEU A 48 -13.76 -30.38 19.19
N GLU A 49 -14.55 -31.29 19.74
CA GLU A 49 -15.69 -30.97 20.62
C GLU A 49 -15.22 -30.23 21.87
N HIS A 50 -14.12 -30.68 22.49
CA HIS A 50 -13.55 -29.99 23.65
C HIS A 50 -13.13 -28.55 23.32
N VAL A 51 -12.47 -28.34 22.17
CA VAL A 51 -12.13 -26.99 21.70
C VAL A 51 -13.39 -26.14 21.50
N GLU A 52 -14.47 -26.74 20.98
CA GLU A 52 -15.76 -26.05 20.78
C GLU A 52 -16.39 -25.61 22.10
N VAL A 53 -16.37 -26.48 23.12
CA VAL A 53 -16.86 -26.15 24.47
C VAL A 53 -16.10 -24.95 25.04
N LEU A 54 -14.77 -24.91 24.89
CA LEU A 54 -13.98 -23.78 25.37
C LEU A 54 -14.28 -22.47 24.58
N VAL A 55 -14.53 -22.57 23.27
CA VAL A 55 -14.95 -21.41 22.45
C VAL A 55 -16.30 -20.89 22.93
N MET A 56 -17.27 -21.78 23.16
CA MET A 56 -18.61 -21.43 23.61
C MET A 56 -18.60 -20.80 25.00
N ASN A 57 -17.80 -21.33 25.93
CA ASN A 57 -17.60 -20.74 27.26
C ASN A 57 -17.13 -19.29 27.16
N LEU A 58 -16.12 -18.99 26.34
CA LEU A 58 -15.64 -17.61 26.15
C LEU A 58 -16.61 -16.72 25.36
N LEU A 59 -17.40 -17.31 24.45
CA LEU A 59 -18.38 -16.59 23.66
C LEU A 59 -19.53 -16.09 24.54
N TYR A 60 -20.07 -16.95 25.40
CA TYR A 60 -21.17 -16.65 26.33
C TYR A 60 -20.70 -16.12 27.69
N GLU A 61 -19.40 -15.97 27.90
CA GLU A 61 -18.81 -15.42 29.13
C GLU A 61 -19.02 -16.30 30.38
N GLU A 62 -19.11 -17.61 30.16
CA GLU A 62 -19.21 -18.62 31.20
C GLU A 62 -17.83 -19.21 31.51
N ASN A 63 -17.55 -19.48 32.80
CA ASN A 63 -16.33 -20.16 33.25
C ASN A 63 -15.02 -19.63 32.63
N ILE A 64 -14.92 -18.30 32.47
CA ILE A 64 -13.82 -17.63 31.77
C ILE A 64 -12.46 -17.95 32.41
N GLU A 65 -12.37 -17.90 33.74
CA GLU A 65 -11.12 -18.11 34.46
C GLU A 65 -10.57 -19.53 34.30
N GLU A 66 -11.45 -20.52 34.31
CA GLU A 66 -11.10 -21.92 34.09
C GLU A 66 -10.65 -22.15 32.66
N THR A 67 -11.43 -21.67 31.70
CA THR A 67 -11.10 -21.78 30.27
C THR A 67 -9.77 -21.10 29.95
N GLU A 68 -9.53 -19.88 30.45
CA GLU A 68 -8.25 -19.18 30.26
C GLU A 68 -7.08 -19.85 30.99
N ARG A 69 -7.31 -20.52 32.12
CA ARG A 69 -6.27 -21.33 32.79
C ARG A 69 -5.88 -22.52 31.94
N GLU A 70 -6.86 -23.25 31.42
CA GLU A 70 -6.62 -24.41 30.57
C GLU A 70 -5.90 -24.04 29.26
N VAL A 71 -6.34 -22.96 28.61
CA VAL A 71 -5.67 -22.42 27.42
C VAL A 71 -4.20 -22.05 27.72
N ARG A 72 -3.94 -21.42 28.86
CA ARG A 72 -2.56 -21.07 29.28
C ARG A 72 -1.72 -22.29 29.59
N GLU A 73 -2.32 -23.33 30.15
CA GLU A 73 -1.63 -24.59 30.43
C GLU A 73 -1.25 -25.29 29.13
N TYR A 74 -2.19 -25.38 28.18
CA TYR A 74 -1.91 -25.92 26.85
C TYR A 74 -0.84 -25.10 26.09
N GLN A 75 -0.85 -23.77 26.23
CA GLN A 75 0.16 -22.89 25.64
C GLN A 75 1.59 -23.16 26.13
N LYS A 76 1.79 -23.80 27.29
CA LYS A 76 3.13 -24.19 27.76
C LYS A 76 3.78 -25.22 26.83
N ASN A 77 2.99 -25.96 26.06
CA ASN A 77 3.46 -26.92 25.04
C ASN A 77 3.87 -26.22 23.74
N ALA A 78 4.56 -25.08 23.84
CA ALA A 78 4.87 -24.19 22.71
C ALA A 78 5.71 -24.88 21.61
N GLU A 79 6.60 -25.81 21.98
CA GLU A 79 7.43 -26.55 21.01
C GLU A 79 6.58 -27.44 20.10
N GLN A 80 5.60 -28.16 20.67
CA GLN A 80 4.69 -29.01 19.91
C GLN A 80 3.78 -28.16 19.01
N ILE A 81 3.29 -27.03 19.53
CA ILE A 81 2.48 -26.07 18.75
C ILE A 81 3.29 -25.55 17.55
N GLU A 82 4.54 -25.15 17.75
CA GLU A 82 5.40 -24.65 16.69
C GLU A 82 5.71 -25.73 15.63
N LYS A 83 5.94 -26.97 16.07
CA LYS A 83 6.16 -28.12 15.17
C LYS A 83 4.91 -28.39 14.31
N ASN A 84 3.73 -28.40 14.92
CA ASN A 84 2.47 -28.63 14.24
C ASN A 84 2.10 -27.48 13.29
N ARG A 85 2.50 -26.25 13.59
CA ARG A 85 2.32 -25.10 12.69
C ARG A 85 3.10 -25.26 11.38
N LYS A 86 4.26 -25.91 11.42
CA LYS A 86 5.11 -26.13 10.23
C LYS A 86 4.70 -27.35 9.42
N LYS A 87 3.98 -28.30 10.02
CA LYS A 87 3.44 -29.45 9.30
C LYS A 87 2.26 -28.99 8.45
N PHE A 88 2.34 -29.17 7.14
CA PHE A 88 1.20 -29.02 6.26
C PHE A 88 0.40 -30.33 6.23
N ASN A 89 -0.93 -30.22 6.14
CA ASN A 89 -1.81 -31.36 5.93
C ASN A 89 -1.62 -31.86 4.48
N SER A 90 -1.96 -33.12 4.20
CA SER A 90 -1.90 -33.67 2.85
C SER A 90 -2.64 -32.78 1.84
N ASP A 91 -3.84 -32.33 2.21
CA ASP A 91 -4.64 -31.40 1.39
C ASP A 91 -3.96 -30.04 1.20
N GLU A 92 -3.33 -29.50 2.25
CA GLU A 92 -2.63 -28.21 2.18
C GLU A 92 -1.42 -28.29 1.23
N ILE A 93 -0.68 -29.41 1.26
CA ILE A 93 0.42 -29.68 0.33
C ILE A 93 -0.11 -29.77 -1.10
N TRP A 94 -1.19 -30.54 -1.30
CA TRP A 94 -1.82 -30.71 -2.61
C TRP A 94 -2.31 -29.38 -3.19
N ILE A 95 -2.97 -28.55 -2.38
CA ILE A 95 -3.42 -27.20 -2.79
C ILE A 95 -2.21 -26.33 -3.19
N GLN A 96 -1.14 -26.34 -2.41
CA GLN A 96 0.06 -25.56 -2.71
C GLN A 96 0.71 -26.00 -4.03
N GLU A 97 0.80 -27.31 -4.28
CA GLU A 97 1.33 -27.87 -5.52
C GLU A 97 0.49 -27.44 -6.73
N GLN A 98 -0.84 -27.57 -6.62
CA GLN A 98 -1.77 -27.16 -7.67
C GLN A 98 -1.65 -25.67 -8.01
N ILE A 99 -1.56 -24.81 -6.98
CA ILE A 99 -1.36 -23.36 -7.18
C ILE A 99 -0.03 -23.09 -7.86
N ALA A 100 1.04 -23.80 -7.47
CA ALA A 100 2.36 -23.62 -8.07
C ALA A 100 2.37 -24.03 -9.55
N ASP A 101 1.71 -25.13 -9.89
CA ASP A 101 1.58 -25.59 -11.27
C ASP A 101 0.73 -24.63 -12.12
N GLU A 102 -0.38 -24.11 -11.58
CA GLU A 102 -1.18 -23.09 -12.23
C GLU A 102 -0.36 -21.82 -12.51
N GLN A 103 0.41 -21.36 -11.52
CA GLN A 103 1.29 -20.19 -11.67
C GLN A 103 2.38 -20.43 -12.73
N LYS A 104 2.97 -21.62 -12.75
CA LYS A 104 3.99 -22.01 -13.74
C LYS A 104 3.41 -22.08 -15.14
N MET A 105 2.21 -22.63 -15.30
CA MET A 105 1.50 -22.68 -16.57
C MET A 105 1.13 -21.28 -17.06
N LYS A 106 0.59 -20.42 -16.20
CA LYS A 106 0.31 -19.01 -16.50
C LYS A 106 1.56 -18.27 -16.95
N SER A 107 2.68 -18.48 -16.26
CA SER A 107 3.98 -17.88 -16.62
C SER A 107 4.47 -18.36 -18.00
N ARG A 108 4.36 -19.66 -18.29
CA ARG A 108 4.71 -20.23 -19.60
C ARG A 108 3.86 -19.64 -20.73
N LEU A 109 2.54 -19.58 -20.56
CA LEU A 109 1.62 -19.00 -21.53
C LEU A 109 1.90 -17.51 -21.76
N HIS A 110 2.16 -16.77 -20.69
CA HIS A 110 2.55 -15.36 -20.79
C HIS A 110 3.83 -15.18 -21.60
N ASN A 111 4.88 -15.97 -21.30
CA ASN A 111 6.13 -15.90 -22.03
C ASN A 111 5.95 -16.26 -23.52
N LEU A 112 5.20 -17.32 -23.83
CA LEU A 112 4.91 -17.72 -25.21
C LEU A 112 4.20 -16.59 -25.98
N ARG A 113 3.17 -15.99 -25.37
CA ARG A 113 2.46 -14.86 -25.95
C ARG A 113 3.38 -13.66 -26.19
N THR A 114 4.25 -13.34 -25.23
CA THR A 114 5.21 -12.25 -25.42
C THR A 114 6.24 -12.58 -26.52
N GLU A 115 6.66 -13.84 -26.67
CA GLU A 115 7.56 -14.25 -27.74
C GLU A 115 6.89 -14.15 -29.12
N GLU A 116 5.62 -14.55 -29.23
CA GLU A 116 4.81 -14.38 -30.46
C GLU A 116 4.64 -12.90 -30.82
N GLU A 117 4.26 -12.06 -29.86
CA GLU A 117 4.12 -10.61 -30.05
C GLU A 117 5.44 -9.97 -30.53
N MET A 118 6.58 -10.41 -29.98
CA MET A 118 7.92 -9.94 -30.40
C MET A 118 8.30 -10.42 -31.80
N LYS A 119 7.96 -11.66 -32.17
CA LYS A 119 8.19 -12.20 -33.53
C LYS A 119 7.37 -11.42 -34.56
N ASP A 120 6.08 -11.23 -34.31
CA ASP A 120 5.20 -10.45 -35.19
C ASP A 120 5.69 -9.01 -35.35
N GLN A 121 6.20 -8.41 -34.28
CA GLN A 121 6.77 -7.07 -34.32
C GLN A 121 8.05 -7.04 -35.17
N ASN A 122 8.96 -8.00 -35.01
CA ASN A 122 10.18 -8.12 -35.80
C ASN A 122 9.90 -8.37 -37.28
N GLU A 123 8.93 -9.23 -37.62
CA GLU A 123 8.51 -9.46 -39.00
C GLU A 123 7.95 -8.19 -39.65
N LYS A 124 7.11 -7.44 -38.93
CA LYS A 124 6.59 -6.14 -39.40
C LYS A 124 7.70 -5.11 -39.60
N LEU A 125 8.72 -5.10 -38.74
CA LEU A 125 9.88 -4.22 -38.89
C LEU A 125 10.72 -4.62 -40.12
N ASN A 126 11.06 -5.90 -40.28
CA ASN A 126 11.80 -6.39 -41.46
C ASN A 126 11.10 -6.06 -42.79
N VAL A 127 9.76 -6.17 -42.84
CA VAL A 127 8.98 -5.81 -44.04
C VAL A 127 8.97 -4.29 -44.29
N LYS A 128 9.05 -3.46 -43.24
CA LYS A 128 9.18 -2.00 -43.40
C LYS A 128 10.57 -1.64 -43.91
N ASP A 129 11.61 -2.21 -43.31
CA ASP A 129 13.01 -1.94 -43.70
C ASP A 129 13.27 -2.29 -45.17
N THR A 130 12.79 -3.46 -45.63
CA THR A 130 12.90 -3.86 -47.05
C THR A 130 12.16 -2.92 -48.00
N LYS A 131 11.01 -2.38 -47.60
CA LYS A 131 10.24 -1.40 -48.39
C LYS A 131 10.92 -0.03 -48.42
N GLU A 132 11.53 0.40 -47.32
CA GLU A 132 12.29 1.65 -47.24
C GLU A 132 13.52 1.60 -48.13
N ILE A 133 14.29 0.50 -48.08
CA ILE A 133 15.44 0.26 -48.97
C ILE A 133 15.01 0.32 -50.44
N MET A 134 13.91 -0.36 -50.79
CA MET A 134 13.39 -0.37 -52.16
C MET A 134 12.94 1.02 -52.63
N LYS A 135 12.35 1.82 -51.73
CA LYS A 135 11.93 3.20 -52.02
C LYS A 135 13.13 4.11 -52.26
N GLU A 136 14.16 4.04 -51.42
CA GLU A 136 15.38 4.84 -51.58
C GLU A 136 16.12 4.49 -52.88
N LEU A 137 16.20 3.21 -53.23
CA LEU A 137 16.74 2.75 -54.52
C LEU A 137 15.95 3.26 -55.73
N ARG A 138 14.65 3.52 -55.59
CA ARG A 138 13.78 4.01 -56.67
C ARG A 138 13.84 5.53 -56.83
N GLU A 139 13.94 6.27 -55.73
CA GLU A 139 13.84 7.73 -55.71
C GLU A 139 15.19 8.42 -55.94
N SER A 140 16.30 7.76 -55.60
CA SER A 140 17.64 8.34 -55.70
C SER A 140 18.40 7.84 -56.94
N ASN A 141 19.15 8.74 -57.58
CA ASN A 141 20.04 8.42 -58.71
C ASN A 141 21.47 8.06 -58.25
N VAL A 142 21.62 7.56 -57.02
CA VAL A 142 22.92 7.21 -56.43
C VAL A 142 23.22 5.74 -56.73
N ALA A 143 24.50 5.38 -56.88
CA ALA A 143 24.91 4.00 -57.09
C ALA A 143 24.39 3.09 -55.96
N ALA A 144 23.75 1.97 -56.32
CA ALA A 144 23.09 1.05 -55.40
C ALA A 144 24.02 0.52 -54.28
N GLU A 145 25.32 0.41 -54.58
CA GLU A 145 26.35 -0.02 -53.61
C GLU A 145 26.48 0.96 -52.44
N MET A 146 26.44 2.28 -52.70
CA MET A 146 26.52 3.28 -51.64
C MET A 146 25.29 3.30 -50.73
N ILE A 147 24.11 2.95 -51.26
CA ILE A 147 22.84 2.88 -50.50
C ILE A 147 22.86 1.66 -49.56
N LEU A 148 23.32 0.50 -50.07
CA LEU A 148 23.48 -0.70 -49.25
C LEU A 148 24.55 -0.54 -48.16
N ASP A 149 25.64 0.18 -48.43
CA ASP A 149 26.67 0.47 -47.42
C ASP A 149 26.17 1.41 -46.32
N ARG A 150 25.30 2.37 -46.65
CA ARG A 150 24.64 3.23 -45.64
C ARG A 150 23.72 2.41 -44.75
N GLU A 151 22.92 1.52 -45.32
CA GLU A 151 22.00 0.70 -44.53
C GLU A 151 22.71 -0.38 -43.72
N ARG A 152 23.81 -0.97 -44.22
CA ARG A 152 24.67 -1.83 -43.40
C ARG A 152 25.24 -1.09 -42.19
N LYS A 153 25.69 0.16 -42.37
CA LYS A 153 26.17 0.98 -41.24
C LYS A 153 25.06 1.26 -40.24
N ARG A 154 23.85 1.58 -40.72
CA ARG A 154 22.68 1.86 -39.89
C ARG A 154 22.23 0.63 -39.10
N GLN A 155 22.21 -0.55 -39.71
CA GLN A 155 21.92 -1.82 -39.06
C GLN A 155 22.96 -2.17 -37.99
N ILE A 156 24.26 -1.98 -38.27
CA ILE A 156 25.33 -2.23 -37.29
C ILE A 156 25.19 -1.31 -36.07
N GLU A 157 24.85 -0.03 -36.29
CA GLU A 157 24.63 0.94 -35.22
C GLU A 157 23.39 0.59 -34.37
N GLN A 158 22.27 0.23 -35.02
CA GLN A 158 21.06 -0.23 -34.32
C GLN A 158 21.30 -1.52 -33.52
N ASP A 159 22.03 -2.50 -34.06
CA ASP A 159 22.36 -3.75 -33.37
C ASP A 159 23.28 -3.51 -32.15
N LEU A 160 24.22 -2.57 -32.25
CA LEU A 160 25.08 -2.16 -31.15
C LEU A 160 24.27 -1.49 -30.03
N GLU A 161 23.37 -0.58 -30.41
CA GLU A 161 22.51 0.15 -29.47
C GLU A 161 21.52 -0.80 -28.75
N GLN A 162 20.92 -1.75 -29.48
CA GLN A 162 20.06 -2.78 -28.89
C GLN A 162 20.80 -3.71 -27.93
N LYS A 163 22.04 -4.12 -28.26
CA LYS A 163 22.88 -4.94 -27.36
C LYS A 163 23.23 -4.17 -26.09
N GLU A 164 23.57 -2.89 -26.20
CA GLU A 164 23.86 -2.03 -25.06
C GLU A 164 22.62 -1.80 -24.19
N GLU A 165 21.44 -1.58 -24.79
CA GLU A 165 20.19 -1.43 -24.06
C GLU A 165 19.76 -2.73 -23.37
N MET A 166 19.94 -3.89 -24.01
CA MET A 166 19.71 -5.19 -23.39
C MET A 166 20.65 -5.47 -22.21
N GLU A 167 21.94 -5.13 -22.33
CA GLU A 167 22.90 -5.17 -21.23
C GLU A 167 22.48 -4.26 -20.07
N ARG A 168 22.06 -3.03 -20.39
CA ARG A 168 21.58 -2.05 -19.39
C ARG A 168 20.31 -2.54 -18.70
N LYS A 169 19.33 -3.08 -19.45
CA LYS A 169 18.11 -3.69 -18.89
C LYS A 169 18.43 -4.93 -18.05
N LYS A 170 19.41 -5.77 -18.44
CA LYS A 170 19.88 -6.91 -17.64
C LYS A 170 20.54 -6.46 -16.34
N LYS A 171 21.38 -5.41 -16.37
CA LYS A 171 21.97 -4.79 -15.16
C LYS A 171 20.89 -4.23 -14.24
N LEU A 172 19.95 -3.46 -14.79
CA LEU A 172 18.82 -2.89 -14.05
C LEU A 172 17.91 -3.98 -13.45
N LYS A 173 17.67 -5.08 -14.18
CA LYS A 173 16.88 -6.22 -13.70
C LYS A 173 17.63 -7.02 -12.63
N LYS A 174 18.97 -7.12 -12.69
CA LYS A 174 19.81 -7.74 -11.67
C LYS A 174 19.86 -6.89 -10.40
N GLU A 175 19.93 -5.57 -10.52
CA GLU A 175 19.79 -4.62 -9.40
C GLU A 175 18.38 -4.67 -8.80
N ARG A 176 17.33 -4.67 -9.64
CA ARG A 176 15.95 -4.87 -9.19
C ARG A 176 15.76 -6.20 -8.49
N LYS A 177 16.26 -7.33 -9.02
CA LYS A 177 16.23 -8.63 -8.31
C LYS A 177 16.98 -8.60 -6.97
N ARG A 178 18.08 -7.85 -6.87
CA ARG A 178 18.81 -7.68 -5.60
C ARG A 178 18.02 -6.85 -4.59
N ASN A 179 17.26 -5.87 -5.06
CA ASN A 179 16.29 -5.12 -4.24
C ASN A 179 14.98 -5.87 -4.02
N ASP A 180 14.59 -6.79 -4.91
CA ASP A 180 13.31 -7.49 -4.87
C ASP A 180 13.34 -8.73 -3.97
N GLY A 181 14.54 -9.22 -3.61
CA GLY A 181 14.71 -10.06 -2.43
C GLY A 181 14.28 -9.37 -1.12
N LEU A 182 13.96 -8.06 -1.16
CA LEU A 182 13.44 -7.28 -0.04
C LEU A 182 12.01 -6.75 -0.26
N THR A 183 11.38 -6.92 -1.43
CA THR A 183 10.07 -6.27 -1.74
C THR A 183 8.83 -7.11 -1.45
N PHE A 184 8.95 -8.38 -1.06
CA PHE A 184 7.84 -9.13 -0.44
C PHE A 184 7.93 -9.23 1.09
N ALA A 185 8.97 -8.64 1.70
CA ALA A 185 8.90 -8.33 3.12
C ALA A 185 8.04 -7.08 3.28
N ALA A 186 6.98 -7.16 4.10
CA ALA A 186 6.13 -6.02 4.44
C ALA A 186 6.98 -4.77 4.65
N HIS A 187 6.69 -3.72 3.87
CA HIS A 187 7.36 -2.43 3.94
C HIS A 187 7.23 -1.89 5.37
N ARG A 188 8.20 -2.21 6.24
CA ARG A 188 8.31 -1.56 7.54
C ARG A 188 8.81 -0.18 7.24
N ILE A 189 7.88 0.78 7.13
CA ILE A 189 8.19 2.20 7.03
C ILE A 189 8.93 2.57 8.31
N ALA A 190 10.26 2.39 8.32
CA ALA A 190 11.16 3.12 9.18
C ALA A 190 11.43 4.49 8.53
N GLY A 191 10.37 5.18 8.14
CA GLY A 191 10.42 6.60 7.80
C GLY A 191 10.66 7.38 9.10
N ARG A 192 11.33 8.53 9.01
CA ARG A 192 11.37 9.47 10.14
C ARG A 192 9.92 9.76 10.56
N PRO A 193 9.60 9.76 11.86
CA PRO A 193 8.24 10.04 12.31
C PRO A 193 7.78 11.37 11.72
N TYR A 194 6.57 11.38 11.15
CA TYR A 194 5.97 12.62 10.69
C TYR A 194 5.77 13.54 11.92
N PHE A 195 6.45 14.67 11.92
CA PHE A 195 6.22 15.71 12.92
C PHE A 195 5.19 16.68 12.36
N HIS A 196 4.00 16.72 12.97
CA HIS A 196 3.00 17.72 12.62
C HIS A 196 3.49 19.08 13.11
N ARG A 197 4.10 19.88 12.23
CA ARG A 197 4.47 21.26 12.54
C ARG A 197 3.26 22.15 12.24
N PRO A 198 2.79 22.98 13.19
CA PRO A 198 1.76 23.95 12.89
C PRO A 198 2.26 24.88 11.77
N MET A 199 1.36 25.20 10.83
CA MET A 199 1.66 26.13 9.75
C MET A 199 2.00 27.49 10.36
N VAL A 200 3.21 27.98 10.14
CA VAL A 200 3.62 29.33 10.51
C VAL A 200 3.17 30.24 9.37
N ILE A 201 2.18 31.08 9.63
CA ILE A 201 1.72 32.10 8.69
C ILE A 201 2.47 33.38 9.05
N ASP A 202 3.34 33.84 8.16
CA ASP A 202 4.03 35.12 8.32
C ASP A 202 3.02 36.25 8.08
N THR A 203 2.47 36.81 9.16
CA THR A 203 1.56 37.96 9.06
C THR A 203 2.34 39.27 9.07
N ASN A 204 2.24 40.06 7.99
CA ASN A 204 2.76 41.43 7.94
C ASN A 204 1.87 42.40 8.75
N GLY A 205 1.87 42.28 10.09
CA GLY A 205 1.04 43.10 10.99
C GLY A 205 1.33 42.97 12.49
N PRO A 206 0.75 43.84 13.36
CA PRO A 206 1.02 43.92 14.82
C PRO A 206 0.25 42.86 15.62
N PRO A 207 0.80 42.01 16.51
CA PRO A 207 0.26 40.69 16.96
C PRO A 207 -1.28 40.55 17.09
N MET A 208 -1.85 39.40 16.72
CA MET A 208 -3.30 39.16 16.77
C MET A 208 -3.82 39.31 18.21
N LEU A 209 -4.93 40.04 18.37
CA LEU A 209 -5.62 40.17 19.66
C LEU A 209 -6.19 38.82 20.09
N THR A 210 -6.10 38.52 21.37
CA THR A 210 -6.72 37.35 21.97
C THR A 210 -8.24 37.54 22.08
N ILE A 211 -8.98 36.42 22.19
CA ILE A 211 -10.45 36.44 22.30
C ILE A 211 -10.90 37.32 23.49
N ASN A 212 -10.17 37.27 24.60
CA ASN A 212 -10.45 38.06 25.79
C ASN A 212 -10.30 39.58 25.55
N GLU A 213 -9.27 39.98 24.78
CA GLU A 213 -9.03 41.39 24.45
C GLU A 213 -10.10 41.94 23.48
N ILE A 214 -10.62 41.09 22.59
CA ILE A 214 -11.72 41.45 21.68
C ILE A 214 -13.02 41.68 22.48
N GLU A 215 -13.28 40.82 23.47
CA GLU A 215 -14.45 40.93 24.36
C GLU A 215 -14.35 42.15 25.27
N SER A 216 -13.19 42.39 25.90
CA SER A 216 -13.00 43.55 26.78
C SER A 216 -12.88 44.88 26.03
N GLY A 217 -12.37 44.85 24.80
CA GLY A 217 -12.13 46.04 23.96
C GLY A 217 -13.37 46.60 23.28
N GLY A 218 -14.55 46.02 23.52
CA GLY A 218 -15.82 46.51 22.97
C GLY A 218 -16.02 46.26 21.47
N TYR A 219 -15.14 45.48 20.83
CA TYR A 219 -15.20 45.17 19.39
C TYR A 219 -16.46 44.40 18.98
N LEU A 220 -17.12 43.73 19.93
CA LEU A 220 -18.34 42.96 19.71
C LEU A 220 -19.61 43.81 19.68
N ARG A 221 -19.54 45.09 20.05
CA ARG A 221 -20.72 45.96 20.23
C ARG A 221 -21.59 46.08 18.98
N PHE A 222 -20.98 46.02 17.80
CA PHE A 222 -21.67 46.18 16.51
C PHE A 222 -21.87 44.86 15.76
N ILE A 223 -21.54 43.72 16.38
CA ILE A 223 -21.67 42.40 15.77
C ILE A 223 -22.99 41.78 16.18
N ARG A 224 -23.76 41.32 15.20
CA ARG A 224 -25.04 40.65 15.43
C ARG A 224 -24.85 39.37 16.24
N GLU A 225 -25.70 39.17 17.24
CA GLU A 225 -25.69 37.94 18.02
C GLU A 225 -26.07 36.71 17.17
N PRO A 226 -25.36 35.58 17.34
CA PRO A 226 -25.65 34.38 16.58
C PRO A 226 -26.92 33.70 17.08
N SER A 227 -27.75 33.24 16.13
CA SER A 227 -28.91 32.38 16.39
C SER A 227 -28.51 31.08 17.10
N ALA A 228 -29.42 30.47 17.87
CA ALA A 228 -29.18 29.24 18.62
C ALA A 228 -28.57 28.10 17.78
N HIS A 229 -29.05 27.90 16.55
CA HIS A 229 -28.53 26.88 15.63
C HIS A 229 -27.04 27.09 15.28
N ARG A 230 -26.63 28.34 15.04
CA ARG A 230 -25.22 28.67 14.74
C ARG A 230 -24.32 28.51 15.96
N ARG A 231 -24.83 28.84 17.15
CA ARG A 231 -24.12 28.63 18.42
C ARG A 231 -23.88 27.14 18.69
N ALA A 232 -24.86 26.28 18.40
CA ALA A 232 -24.71 24.82 18.50
C ALA A 232 -23.64 24.27 17.52
N GLY A 233 -23.45 24.93 16.37
CA GLY A 233 -22.36 24.65 15.44
C GLY A 233 -21.00 25.26 15.82
N GLY A 234 -20.85 25.81 17.02
CA GLY A 234 -19.60 26.40 17.53
C GLY A 234 -19.31 27.82 17.05
N TYR A 235 -20.26 28.50 16.39
CA TYR A 235 -20.08 29.87 15.91
C TYR A 235 -20.40 30.91 17.00
N THR A 236 -19.44 31.79 17.28
CA THR A 236 -19.57 32.92 18.22
C THR A 236 -19.31 34.25 17.52
N SER A 237 -19.84 35.36 18.09
CA SER A 237 -19.59 36.71 17.59
C SER A 237 -18.09 37.07 17.60
N SER A 238 -17.33 36.53 18.55
CA SER A 238 -15.88 36.70 18.64
C SER A 238 -15.14 36.09 17.45
N ILE A 239 -15.56 34.93 16.94
CA ILE A 239 -14.98 34.32 15.73
C ILE A 239 -15.21 35.20 14.50
N ALA A 240 -16.39 35.81 14.38
CA ALA A 240 -16.72 36.72 13.28
C ALA A 240 -15.82 37.96 13.29
N CYS A 241 -15.65 38.57 14.47
CA CYS A 241 -14.75 39.70 14.68
C CYS A 241 -13.30 39.33 14.34
N PHE A 242 -12.84 38.20 14.88
CA PHE A 242 -11.48 37.70 14.70
C PHE A 242 -11.15 37.44 13.22
N LYS A 243 -12.10 36.88 12.46
CA LYS A 243 -11.95 36.68 11.02
C LYS A 243 -11.80 38.01 10.27
N ALA A 244 -12.64 39.00 10.57
CA ALA A 244 -12.58 40.32 9.93
C ALA A 244 -11.25 41.04 10.24
N LEU A 245 -10.77 40.96 11.48
CA LEU A 245 -9.47 41.51 11.88
C LEU A 245 -8.30 40.80 11.19
N LEU A 246 -8.38 39.47 11.01
CA LEU A 246 -7.36 38.71 10.29
C LEU A 246 -7.29 39.14 8.81
N GLU A 247 -8.43 39.31 8.16
CA GLU A 247 -8.53 39.66 6.74
C GLU A 247 -7.89 41.02 6.44
N VAL A 248 -8.15 42.03 7.29
CA VAL A 248 -7.54 43.37 7.15
C VAL A 248 -6.02 43.33 7.36
N ARG A 249 -5.54 42.38 8.15
CA ARG A 249 -4.13 42.33 8.58
C ARG A 249 -3.21 41.64 7.57
N LEU A 250 -3.72 40.66 6.82
CA LEU A 250 -2.89 39.89 5.89
C LEU A 250 -2.19 40.79 4.85
N ASP A 251 -2.68 42.01 4.61
CA ASP A 251 -2.14 42.96 3.64
C ASP A 251 -1.81 44.36 4.23
N LEU A 252 -1.76 44.50 5.57
CA LEU A 252 -1.70 45.81 6.24
C LEU A 252 -0.42 46.61 5.93
N PHE A 253 0.71 45.93 5.74
CA PHE A 253 2.02 46.54 5.44
C PHE A 253 2.62 46.06 4.11
N ALA A 254 1.79 45.60 3.16
CA ALA A 254 2.27 45.27 1.84
C ALA A 254 2.73 46.54 1.10
N VAL A 255 4.00 46.92 1.29
CA VAL A 255 4.68 47.86 0.41
C VAL A 255 4.81 47.15 -0.93
N LYS A 256 4.21 47.73 -1.97
CA LYS A 256 4.38 47.27 -3.35
C LYS A 256 5.83 47.50 -3.77
N THR A 257 6.75 46.64 -3.33
CA THR A 257 8.11 46.61 -3.83
C THR A 257 8.02 46.08 -5.25
N MET A 258 8.00 47.00 -6.23
CA MET A 258 8.38 46.64 -7.59
C MET A 258 9.87 46.29 -7.53
N THR A 259 10.18 45.02 -7.27
CA THR A 259 11.50 44.49 -7.54
C THR A 259 11.65 44.44 -9.07
N PRO A 260 12.61 45.19 -9.66
CA PRO A 260 12.90 45.00 -11.07
C PRO A 260 13.44 43.57 -11.22
N ILE A 261 12.90 42.84 -12.19
CA ILE A 261 13.41 41.53 -12.58
C ILE A 261 14.79 41.77 -13.18
N THR A 262 15.83 41.74 -12.36
CA THR A 262 17.18 41.53 -12.84
C THR A 262 17.33 40.05 -13.09
N ALA A 263 17.25 39.67 -14.37
CA ALA A 263 17.81 38.42 -14.82
C ALA A 263 19.31 38.43 -14.47
N SER A 264 19.74 37.46 -13.68
CA SER A 264 21.14 37.13 -13.54
C SER A 264 21.34 35.69 -14.02
N GLU A 265 22.35 35.59 -14.88
CA GLU A 265 22.92 34.40 -15.52
C GLU A 265 23.26 33.25 -14.57
#